data_AF-A0AAU9VRC0-F1
#
_entry.id   AF-A0AAU9VRC0-F1
#
_cell.length_a   1.000
_cell.length_b   1.000
_cell.length_c   1.000
_cell.angle_alpha   90.00
_cell.angle_beta   90.00
_cell.angle_gamma   90.00
#
_symmetry.space_group_name_H-M   'P 1'
#
loop_
_entity.id
_entity.type
_entity.pdbx_description
1 polymer ?
#
loop_
_entity_poly.entity_id
_entity_poly.type
_entity_poly.pdbx_seq_one_letter_code
_entity_poly.pdbx_strand_id
1 'polypeptide(L)'
;MVFIMDCKHSFKKIRNNIEKSNQSKKPRCSKIGGKSIVWRQWKDAFHWDQSRFSLPLHERLTLSHIELDPASRMRNHLAEDVLDKKMLFMLQSYRDHIIASMEGQELDNGTPIDSALRLLQHTA
;
A
#
# COMPACT_ATOMS: atom_id res chain seq x y z
N MET A 1 -22.25 15.97 22.63
CA MET A 1 -21.25 16.63 21.77
C MET A 1 -20.52 15.53 21.01
N VAL A 2 -20.55 15.53 19.68
CA VAL A 2 -19.87 14.51 18.85
C VAL A 2 -18.67 15.17 18.18
N PHE A 3 -17.47 14.65 18.42
CA PHE A 3 -16.26 15.09 17.75
C PHE A 3 -16.03 14.22 16.50
N ILE A 4 -16.11 14.83 15.33
CA ILE A 4 -15.86 14.16 14.04
C ILE A 4 -14.52 14.69 13.52
N MET A 5 -13.59 13.78 13.23
CA MET A 5 -12.33 14.12 12.57
C MET A 5 -12.50 14.12 11.05
N ASP A 6 -11.74 14.97 10.35
CA ASP A 6 -11.67 14.96 8.89
C ASP A 6 -11.09 13.63 8.37
N CYS A 7 -11.93 12.87 7.67
CA CYS A 7 -11.58 11.59 7.06
C CYS A 7 -10.39 11.71 6.10
N LYS A 8 -10.29 12.80 5.33
CA LYS A 8 -9.19 13.00 4.36
C LYS A 8 -7.85 13.13 5.05
N HIS A 9 -7.85 13.79 6.20
CA HIS A 9 -6.67 13.90 7.04
C HIS A 9 -6.24 12.55 7.63
N SER A 10 -7.20 11.67 7.95
CA SER A 10 -6.92 10.32 8.43
C SER A 10 -6.23 9.45 7.38
N PHE A 11 -6.69 9.46 6.12
CA PHE A 11 -6.03 8.75 5.02
C PHE A 11 -4.58 9.20 4.84
N LYS A 12 -4.34 10.52 4.88
CA LYS A 12 -2.98 11.08 4.84
C LYS A 12 -2.11 10.60 6.00
N LYS A 13 -2.64 10.57 7.22
CA LYS A 13 -1.92 10.05 8.40
C LYS A 13 -1.59 8.56 8.25
N ILE A 14 -2.51 7.76 7.74
CA ILE A 14 -2.30 6.33 7.50
C ILE A 14 -1.17 6.14 6.48
N ARG A 15 -1.27 6.74 5.29
CA ARG A 15 -0.23 6.66 4.26
C ARG A 15 1.14 7.09 4.80
N ASN A 16 1.22 8.25 5.45
CA ASN A 16 2.49 8.78 5.94
C ASN A 16 3.12 7.91 7.05
N ASN A 17 2.31 7.19 7.83
CA ASN A 17 2.83 6.21 8.79
C ASN A 17 3.37 4.96 8.09
N ILE A 18 2.68 4.49 7.06
CA ILE A 18 3.16 3.36 6.25
C ILE A 18 4.44 3.75 5.52
N GLU A 19 4.55 4.93 4.92
CA GLU A 19 5.77 5.37 4.22
C GLU A 19 6.98 5.45 5.15
N LYS A 20 6.80 5.93 6.38
CA LYS A 20 7.86 5.96 7.40
C LYS A 20 8.23 4.59 7.94
N SER A 21 7.42 3.56 7.69
CA SER A 21 7.74 2.21 8.14
C SER A 21 9.08 1.77 7.53
N ASN A 22 9.98 1.29 8.39
CA ASN A 22 11.28 0.73 8.02
C ASN A 22 12.32 1.68 7.37
N GLN A 23 12.08 2.99 7.27
CA GLN A 23 13.03 3.95 6.66
C GLN A 23 14.27 4.28 7.51
N SER A 24 14.28 3.99 8.82
CA SER A 24 15.37 4.45 9.71
C SER A 24 15.82 3.44 10.77
N LYS A 25 15.78 2.13 10.48
CA LYS A 25 16.06 1.05 11.45
C LYS A 25 15.22 1.12 12.75
N LYS A 26 14.12 1.90 12.77
CA LYS A 26 13.20 2.01 13.90
C LYS A 26 12.05 1.00 13.73
N PRO A 27 11.70 0.22 14.77
CA PRO A 27 10.85 -0.98 14.64
C PRO A 27 9.34 -0.71 14.55
N ARG A 28 8.90 0.56 14.48
CA ARG A 28 7.47 0.91 14.52
C ARG A 28 6.85 0.80 13.13
N CYS A 29 6.56 -0.44 12.73
CA CYS A 29 5.68 -0.74 11.61
C CYS A 29 4.24 -0.93 12.13
N SER A 30 3.26 -0.43 11.38
CA SER A 30 1.87 -0.82 11.60
C SER A 30 1.74 -2.32 11.37
N LYS A 31 1.07 -3.01 12.30
CA LYS A 31 0.83 -4.45 12.20
C LYS A 31 -0.66 -4.74 12.16
N ILE A 32 -1.06 -5.63 11.26
CA ILE A 32 -2.41 -6.19 11.23
C ILE A 32 -2.28 -7.71 11.30
N GLY A 33 -2.92 -8.31 12.31
CA GLY A 33 -2.85 -9.76 12.53
C GLY A 33 -1.42 -10.26 12.74
N GLY A 34 -0.58 -9.52 13.47
CA GLY A 34 0.82 -9.88 13.76
C GLY A 34 1.82 -9.63 12.62
N LYS A 35 1.34 -9.40 11.39
CA LYS A 35 2.18 -9.11 10.22
C LYS A 35 2.43 -7.62 10.05
N SER A 36 3.66 -7.27 9.69
CA SER A 36 4.08 -5.88 9.47
C SER A 36 3.68 -5.39 8.07
N ILE A 37 3.06 -4.22 8.02
CA ILE A 37 2.77 -3.47 6.79
C ILE A 37 3.97 -2.60 6.48
N VAL A 38 4.52 -2.73 5.28
CA VAL A 38 5.69 -1.98 4.85
C VAL A 38 5.46 -1.27 3.52
N TRP A 39 5.96 -0.04 3.39
CA TRP A 39 5.80 0.75 2.17
C TRP A 39 6.36 0.07 0.92
N ARG A 40 7.37 -0.78 1.11
CA ARG A 40 7.95 -1.59 0.04
C ARG A 40 6.90 -2.43 -0.71
N GLN A 41 5.85 -2.90 -0.05
CA GLN A 41 4.76 -3.64 -0.70
C GLN A 41 4.04 -2.81 -1.77
N TRP A 42 3.81 -1.51 -1.52
CA TRP A 42 3.22 -0.59 -2.49
C TRP A 42 4.20 -0.26 -3.62
N LYS A 43 5.48 -0.07 -3.29
CA LYS A 43 6.54 0.19 -4.29
C LYS A 43 6.68 -0.97 -5.27
N ASP A 44 6.80 -2.18 -4.76
CA ASP A 44 7.03 -3.37 -5.58
C ASP A 44 5.83 -3.65 -6.49
N ALA A 45 4.59 -3.48 -5.99
CA ALA A 45 3.37 -3.59 -6.80
C ALA A 45 3.29 -2.52 -7.90
N PHE A 46 3.64 -1.26 -7.59
CA PHE A 46 3.66 -0.18 -8.57
C PHE A 46 4.70 -0.42 -9.67
N HIS A 47 5.92 -0.81 -9.31
CA HIS A 47 6.95 -1.11 -10.29
C HIS A 47 6.61 -2.32 -11.15
N TRP A 48 5.94 -3.33 -10.57
CA TRP A 48 5.42 -4.47 -11.33
C TRP A 48 4.39 -4.04 -12.36
N ASP A 49 3.40 -3.21 -11.98
CA ASP A 49 2.38 -2.71 -12.91
C ASP A 49 3.00 -1.91 -14.07
N GLN A 50 3.89 -0.96 -13.74
CA GLN A 50 4.55 -0.09 -14.72
C GLN A 50 5.51 -0.83 -15.66
N SER A 51 6.11 -1.95 -15.22
CA SER A 51 7.05 -2.72 -16.04
C SER A 51 6.36 -3.77 -16.90
N ARG A 52 5.17 -4.26 -16.49
CA ARG A 52 4.50 -5.38 -17.14
C ARG A 52 3.41 -4.95 -18.12
N PHE A 53 2.74 -3.83 -17.88
CA PHE A 53 1.60 -3.39 -18.68
C PHE A 53 1.86 -2.05 -19.36
N SER A 54 1.53 -1.96 -20.65
CA SER A 54 1.50 -0.67 -21.37
C SER A 54 0.31 0.19 -20.93
N LEU A 55 -0.75 -0.43 -20.38
CA LEU A 55 -1.90 0.22 -19.78
C LEU A 55 -1.93 -0.11 -18.27
N PRO A 56 -1.55 0.84 -17.39
CA PRO A 56 -1.52 0.61 -15.95
C PRO A 56 -2.87 0.20 -15.38
N LEU A 57 -2.89 -0.80 -14.48
CA LEU A 57 -4.10 -1.20 -13.77
C LEU A 57 -4.66 -0.07 -12.88
N HIS A 58 -3.79 0.81 -12.41
CA HIS A 58 -4.15 2.00 -11.67
C HIS A 58 -3.69 3.27 -12.39
N GLU A 59 -4.47 3.70 -13.38
CA GLU A 59 -4.19 4.87 -14.25
C GLU A 59 -3.82 6.16 -13.50
N ARG A 60 -4.37 6.37 -12.30
CA ARG A 60 -4.15 7.58 -11.48
C ARG A 60 -2.86 7.53 -10.66
N LEU A 61 -2.26 6.35 -10.51
CA LEU A 61 -1.09 6.16 -9.66
C LEU A 61 0.15 6.59 -10.44
N THR A 62 0.81 7.61 -9.93
CA THR A 62 2.02 8.19 -10.52
C THR A 62 3.20 8.04 -9.57
N LEU A 63 4.41 8.31 -10.05
CA LEU A 63 5.62 8.28 -9.22
C LEU A 63 5.48 9.14 -7.95
N SER A 64 4.80 10.30 -8.03
CA SER A 64 4.57 11.18 -6.87
C SER A 64 3.68 10.58 -5.77
N HIS A 65 2.97 9.49 -6.04
CA HIS A 65 2.21 8.76 -5.02
C HIS A 65 3.11 7.83 -4.19
N ILE A 66 4.20 7.35 -4.81
CA ILE A 66 5.07 6.30 -4.30
C ILE A 66 6.38 6.89 -3.73
N GLU A 67 6.95 7.86 -4.45
CA GLU A 67 8.11 8.65 -4.04
C GLU A 67 7.62 9.98 -3.46
N LEU A 68 7.34 9.98 -2.15
CA LEU A 68 6.81 11.14 -1.47
C LEU A 68 7.90 12.18 -1.19
N ASP A 69 7.86 13.29 -1.93
CA ASP A 69 8.52 14.54 -1.57
C ASP A 69 7.73 15.30 -0.46
N PRO A 70 8.30 16.33 0.19
CA PRO A 70 7.59 17.08 1.23
C PRO A 70 6.24 17.66 0.78
N ALA A 71 6.11 18.03 -0.49
CA ALA A 71 4.89 18.59 -1.05
C ALA A 71 3.78 17.54 -1.26
N SER A 72 4.09 16.41 -1.88
CA SER A 72 3.17 15.27 -2.10
C SER A 72 2.74 14.62 -0.78
N ARG A 73 3.61 14.61 0.24
CA ARG A 73 3.27 14.14 1.59
C ARG A 73 2.10 14.91 2.21
N MET A 74 1.84 16.14 1.77
CA MET A 74 0.74 16.98 2.27
C MET A 74 -0.56 16.87 1.47
N ARG A 75 -0.51 16.36 0.24
CA ARG A 75 -1.66 16.24 -0.65
C ARG A 75 -2.54 15.06 -0.23
N ASN A 76 -3.80 15.37 0.10
CA ASN A 76 -4.79 14.37 0.53
C ASN A 76 -5.22 13.46 -0.63
N HIS A 77 -5.45 14.00 -1.83
CA HIS A 77 -5.88 13.20 -2.99
C HIS A 77 -4.87 12.10 -3.33
N LEU A 78 -3.56 12.38 -3.21
CA LEU A 78 -2.52 11.35 -3.41
C LEU A 78 -2.58 10.25 -2.35
N ALA A 79 -3.09 10.54 -1.15
CA ALA A 79 -3.27 9.53 -0.11
C ALA A 79 -4.54 8.71 -0.30
N GLU A 80 -5.60 9.34 -0.80
CA GLU A 80 -6.85 8.69 -1.17
C GLU A 80 -6.58 7.68 -2.30
N ASP A 81 -5.89 8.09 -3.37
CA ASP A 81 -5.58 7.22 -4.51
C ASP A 81 -4.71 6.02 -4.11
N VAL A 82 -3.79 6.18 -3.15
CA VAL A 82 -2.94 5.08 -2.62
C VAL A 82 -3.72 4.09 -1.76
N LEU A 83 -4.86 4.49 -1.19
CA LEU A 83 -5.68 3.66 -0.30
C LEU A 83 -7.03 3.28 -0.92
N ASP A 84 -7.19 3.49 -2.23
CA ASP A 84 -8.42 3.27 -2.99
C ASP A 84 -8.61 1.79 -3.40
N LYS A 85 -9.84 1.47 -3.83
CA LYS A 85 -10.24 0.15 -4.37
C LYS A 85 -9.37 -0.29 -5.55
N LYS A 86 -8.93 0.65 -6.40
CA LYS A 86 -8.01 0.33 -7.50
C LYS A 86 -6.66 -0.17 -7.00
N MET A 87 -6.15 0.39 -5.89
CA MET A 87 -4.92 -0.07 -5.28
C MET A 87 -5.09 -1.46 -4.64
N LEU A 88 -6.27 -1.73 -4.04
CA LEU A 88 -6.61 -3.06 -3.56
C LEU A 88 -6.55 -4.10 -4.70
N PHE A 89 -7.17 -3.80 -5.84
CA PHE A 89 -7.17 -4.68 -7.01
C PHE A 89 -5.76 -4.92 -7.57
N MET A 90 -4.93 -3.86 -7.65
CA MET A 90 -3.54 -3.98 -8.06
C MET A 90 -2.75 -4.91 -7.12
N LEU A 91 -2.89 -4.74 -5.79
CA LEU A 91 -2.18 -5.59 -4.83
C LEU A 91 -2.65 -7.04 -4.86
N GLN A 92 -3.93 -7.29 -5.14
CA GLN A 92 -4.46 -8.65 -5.33
C GLN A 92 -3.82 -9.30 -6.57
N SER A 93 -3.81 -8.59 -7.69
CA SER A 93 -3.19 -9.06 -8.93
C SER A 93 -1.69 -9.32 -8.76
N TYR A 94 -1.00 -8.45 -8.01
CA TYR A 94 0.41 -8.61 -7.71
C TYR A 94 0.68 -9.83 -6.79
N ARG A 95 -0.19 -10.08 -5.81
CA ARG A 95 -0.13 -11.27 -4.96
C ARG A 95 -0.27 -12.55 -5.80
N ASP A 96 -1.25 -12.58 -6.70
CA ASP A 96 -1.49 -13.75 -7.55
C ASP A 96 -0.30 -14.02 -8.47
N HIS A 97 0.30 -12.95 -9.02
CA HIS A 97 1.55 -13.04 -9.77
C HIS A 97 2.71 -13.62 -8.94
N ILE A 98 2.88 -13.17 -7.69
CA ILE A 98 3.92 -13.72 -6.80
C ILE A 98 3.68 -15.20 -6.53
N ILE A 99 2.44 -15.60 -6.22
CA ILE A 99 2.09 -17.00 -5.95
C ILE A 99 2.37 -17.85 -7.20
N ALA A 100 1.99 -17.38 -8.38
CA ALA A 100 2.27 -18.07 -9.64
C ALA A 100 3.79 -18.19 -9.92
N SER A 101 4.60 -17.20 -9.52
CA SER A 101 6.06 -17.25 -9.65
C SER A 101 6.76 -18.13 -8.61
N MET A 102 6.07 -18.45 -7.50
CA MET A 102 6.55 -19.27 -6.39
C MET A 102 5.94 -20.68 -6.50
N GLU A 103 6.21 -21.40 -7.59
CA GLU A 103 5.79 -22.80 -7.70
C GLU A 103 6.43 -23.64 -6.57
N GLY A 104 5.66 -24.00 -5.54
CA GLY A 104 6.00 -25.07 -4.60
C GLY A 104 6.45 -24.70 -3.18
N GLN A 105 6.44 -23.41 -2.77
CA GLN A 105 6.63 -23.07 -1.35
C GLN A 105 5.29 -22.79 -0.66
N GLU A 106 4.82 -23.74 0.15
CA GLU A 106 3.75 -23.51 1.11
C GLU A 106 4.14 -22.34 2.02
N LEU A 107 3.47 -21.20 1.82
CA LEU A 107 3.57 -20.06 2.73
C LEU A 107 2.76 -20.37 3.99
N ASP A 108 3.35 -21.16 4.89
CA ASP A 108 2.82 -21.55 6.20
C ASP A 108 2.37 -20.34 7.06
N ASN A 109 2.87 -19.14 6.74
CA ASN A 109 2.52 -17.89 7.42
C ASN A 109 1.83 -16.83 6.54
N GLY A 110 1.41 -17.16 5.31
CA GLY A 110 0.83 -16.24 4.32
C GLY A 110 1.80 -15.14 3.83
N THR A 111 1.49 -14.51 2.69
CA THR A 111 2.41 -13.53 2.08
C THR A 111 2.52 -12.27 2.94
N PRO A 112 3.66 -11.54 2.89
CA PRO A 112 3.77 -10.22 3.52
C PRO A 112 2.66 -9.26 3.05
N ILE A 113 2.24 -9.41 1.79
CA ILE A 113 1.24 -8.57 1.10
C ILE A 113 -0.17 -8.75 1.70
N ASP A 114 -0.47 -9.90 2.32
CA ASP A 114 -1.78 -10.14 2.95
C ASP A 114 -2.12 -9.09 4.02
N SER A 115 -1.10 -8.56 4.70
CA SER A 115 -1.29 -7.52 5.72
C SER A 115 -1.70 -6.17 5.11
N ALA A 116 -1.13 -5.82 3.95
CA ALA A 116 -1.49 -4.65 3.17
C ALA A 116 -2.89 -4.79 2.55
N LEU A 117 -3.22 -5.99 2.05
CA LEU A 117 -4.55 -6.30 1.51
C LEU A 117 -5.64 -6.16 2.58
N ARG A 118 -5.40 -6.71 3.78
CA ARG A 118 -6.34 -6.56 4.91
C ARG A 118 -6.54 -5.09 5.29
N LEU A 119 -5.50 -4.27 5.27
CA LEU A 119 -5.65 -2.83 5.49
C LEU A 119 -6.58 -2.22 4.44
N LEU A 120 -6.28 -2.47 3.16
CA LEU A 120 -7.03 -1.87 2.05
C LEU A 120 -8.50 -2.33 2.01
N GLN A 121 -8.80 -3.57 2.40
CA GLN A 121 -10.19 -4.05 2.54
C GLN A 121 -11.02 -3.26 3.56
N HIS A 122 -10.38 -2.67 4.56
CA HIS A 122 -11.06 -1.86 5.58
C HIS A 122 -11.07 -0.35 5.25
N THR A 123 -10.23 0.10 4.32
CA THR A 123 -10.12 1.52 3.96
C THR A 123 -10.79 1.89 2.64
N ALA A 124 -11.05 0.90 1.77
CA ALA A 124 -11.57 1.07 0.42
C ALA A 124 -13.10 0.99 0.33
#